data_AF-A0A939QBK5-F1
#
_entry.id   AF-A0A939QBK5-F1
#
_cell.length_a   1.000
_cell.length_b   1.000
_cell.length_c   1.000
_cell.angle_alpha   90.00
_cell.angle_beta   90.00
_cell.angle_gamma   90.00
#
_symmetry.space_group_name_H-M   'P 1'
#
loop_
_entity.id
_entity.type
_entity.pdbx_description
1 polymer ?
#
loop_
_entity_poly.entity_id
_entity_poly.type
_entity_poly.pdbx_seq_one_letter_code
_entity_poly.pdbx_strand_id
1 'polypeptide(L)'
;MSVPVSVAVAAAALLLGVPVIVAGTQLEVRHRVSATADAAALAAADAAAGWIDASPCALAAEVVTAAEAELGSCEVETGSASARIVVTASSGLGEVRGRAHAGLVDGPVDGPGSSGPVGENGWAWPSDRRGLTQGPHQGYAIDLAVSDDGALFAPYAGVIVRAGPDGAGIPDVCVANPGWWRGPNHLVMMRHEVDGQVLFSAHSHIAPGSTGRLGLRPGSRVAAGQRVGTAGMTGCTEGPHSHFTLSRTPQHSVSDVDPLSYLGRP
;
A
#
# COMPACT_ATOMS: atom_id res chain seq x y z
N MET A 1 45.37 -28.24 -26.17
CA MET A 1 44.05 -28.14 -26.83
C MET A 1 44.26 -27.93 -28.32
N SER A 2 43.51 -28.60 -29.18
CA SER A 2 43.58 -28.34 -30.62
C SER A 2 42.94 -26.97 -30.92
N VAL A 3 43.46 -26.26 -31.93
CA VAL A 3 42.91 -24.97 -32.42
C VAL A 3 41.37 -24.96 -32.52
N PRO A 4 40.69 -25.98 -33.09
CA PRO A 4 39.23 -25.98 -33.16
C PRO A 4 38.52 -25.99 -31.80
N VAL A 5 39.08 -26.67 -30.79
CA VAL A 5 38.49 -26.67 -29.44
C VAL A 5 38.60 -25.30 -28.79
N SER A 6 39.76 -24.64 -28.93
CA SER A 6 39.95 -23.28 -28.41
C SER A 6 39.00 -22.27 -29.07
N VAL A 7 38.77 -22.40 -30.38
CA VAL A 7 37.82 -21.54 -31.12
C VAL A 7 36.38 -21.79 -30.69
N ALA A 8 35.98 -23.06 -30.52
CA ALA A 8 34.61 -23.40 -30.09
C ALA A 8 34.30 -22.88 -28.67
N VAL A 9 35.27 -22.99 -27.75
CA VAL A 9 35.12 -22.47 -26.38
C VAL A 9 35.04 -20.94 -26.38
N ALA A 10 35.87 -20.26 -27.16
CA ALA A 10 35.81 -18.80 -27.29
C ALA A 10 34.47 -18.33 -27.88
N ALA A 11 33.97 -19.01 -28.92
CA ALA A 11 32.68 -18.69 -29.52
C ALA A 11 31.52 -18.90 -28.53
N ALA A 12 31.51 -20.01 -27.78
CA ALA A 12 30.50 -20.27 -26.76
C ALA A 12 30.54 -19.21 -25.64
N ALA A 13 31.73 -18.82 -25.18
CA ALA A 13 31.90 -17.79 -24.17
C ALA A 13 31.36 -16.42 -24.64
N LEU A 14 31.60 -16.03 -25.89
CA LEU A 14 31.05 -14.80 -26.47
C LEU A 14 29.53 -14.86 -26.64
N LEU A 15 29.01 -15.98 -27.17
CA LEU A 15 27.56 -16.18 -27.39
C LEU A 15 26.75 -16.15 -26.09
N LEU A 16 27.33 -16.59 -24.97
CA LEU A 16 26.68 -16.57 -23.66
C LEU A 16 26.96 -15.29 -22.88
N GLY A 17 28.19 -14.76 -22.94
CA GLY A 17 28.61 -13.59 -22.17
C GLY A 17 28.04 -12.27 -22.66
N VAL A 18 28.01 -12.06 -23.98
CA VAL A 18 27.54 -10.78 -24.58
C VAL A 18 26.06 -10.52 -24.24
N PRO A 19 25.12 -11.48 -24.38
CA PRO A 19 23.72 -11.24 -24.00
C PRO A 19 23.54 -10.89 -22.51
N VAL A 20 24.33 -11.52 -21.62
CA VAL A 20 24.27 -11.23 -20.18
C VAL A 20 24.73 -9.81 -19.88
N ILE A 21 25.83 -9.37 -20.49
CA ILE A 21 26.34 -8.00 -20.35
C ILE A 21 25.31 -7.00 -20.87
N VAL A 22 24.75 -7.25 -22.06
CA VAL A 22 23.73 -6.39 -22.68
C VAL A 22 22.45 -6.32 -21.83
N ALA A 23 21.98 -7.44 -21.28
CA ALA A 23 20.83 -7.46 -20.40
C ALA A 23 21.11 -6.69 -19.09
N GLY A 24 22.31 -6.83 -18.54
CA GLY A 24 22.77 -6.12 -17.35
C GLY A 24 22.77 -4.60 -17.55
N THR A 25 23.38 -4.11 -18.63
CA THR A 25 23.39 -2.67 -18.94
C THR A 25 21.99 -2.12 -19.20
N GLN A 26 21.12 -2.89 -19.85
CA GLN A 26 19.73 -2.51 -20.06
C GLN A 26 18.95 -2.39 -18.75
N LEU A 27 19.19 -3.30 -17.81
CA LEU A 27 18.56 -3.29 -16.48
C LEU A 27 19.06 -2.09 -15.66
N GLU A 28 20.36 -1.82 -15.70
CA GLU A 28 20.98 -0.68 -15.03
C GLU A 28 20.39 0.65 -15.51
N VAL A 29 20.29 0.86 -16.83
CA VAL A 29 19.66 2.06 -17.41
C VAL A 29 18.20 2.17 -16.96
N ARG A 30 17.43 1.08 -16.93
CA ARG A 30 16.05 1.09 -16.41
C ARG A 30 15.96 1.53 -14.96
N HIS A 31 16.84 1.01 -14.10
CA HIS A 31 16.85 1.39 -12.69
C HIS A 31 17.24 2.86 -12.51
N ARG A 32 18.27 3.33 -13.23
CA ARG A 32 18.70 4.74 -13.21
C ARG A 32 17.58 5.67 -13.66
N VAL A 33 16.92 5.37 -14.78
CA VAL A 33 15.82 6.17 -15.31
C VAL A 33 14.61 6.18 -14.37
N SER A 34 14.27 5.06 -13.73
CA SER A 34 13.20 5.00 -12.73
C SER A 34 13.51 5.87 -11.52
N ALA A 35 14.72 5.74 -10.96
CA ALA A 35 15.16 6.55 -9.82
C ALA A 35 15.21 8.05 -10.15
N THR A 36 15.64 8.39 -11.37
CA THR A 36 15.64 9.77 -11.87
C THR A 36 14.21 10.31 -11.98
N ALA A 37 13.26 9.51 -12.47
CA ALA A 37 11.86 9.91 -12.54
C ALA A 37 11.29 10.18 -11.15
N ASP A 38 11.57 9.31 -10.16
CA ASP A 38 11.12 9.49 -8.77
C ASP A 38 11.68 10.78 -8.16
N ALA A 39 12.99 11.03 -8.33
CA ALA A 39 13.64 12.25 -7.83
C ALA A 39 13.08 13.52 -8.51
N ALA A 40 12.87 13.48 -9.83
CA ALA A 40 12.32 14.59 -10.58
C ALA A 40 10.86 14.87 -10.22
N ALA A 41 10.06 13.83 -9.95
CA ALA A 41 8.68 13.98 -9.49
C ALA A 41 8.62 14.62 -8.10
N LEU A 42 9.48 14.18 -7.17
CA LEU A 42 9.60 14.79 -5.84
C LEU A 42 9.99 16.27 -5.94
N ALA A 43 11.03 16.58 -6.71
CA ALA A 43 11.48 17.97 -6.87
C ALA A 43 10.38 18.86 -7.47
N ALA A 44 9.66 18.38 -8.49
CA ALA A 44 8.51 19.10 -9.04
C ALA A 44 7.39 19.30 -8.02
N ALA A 45 7.08 18.28 -7.22
CA ALA A 45 6.05 18.35 -6.19
C ALA A 45 6.43 19.33 -5.07
N ASP A 46 7.68 19.33 -4.60
CA ASP A 46 8.18 20.26 -3.58
C ASP A 46 8.13 21.72 -4.05
N ALA A 47 8.51 21.96 -5.32
CA ALA A 47 8.35 23.28 -5.95
C ALA A 47 6.86 23.67 -6.09
N ALA A 48 5.99 22.73 -6.47
CA ALA A 48 4.55 22.97 -6.59
C ALA A 48 3.88 23.22 -5.22
N ALA A 49 4.42 22.62 -4.16
CA ALA A 49 4.04 22.81 -2.77
C ALA A 49 4.56 24.13 -2.17
N GLY A 50 5.43 24.85 -2.90
CA GLY A 50 6.06 26.09 -2.42
C GLY A 50 7.19 25.87 -1.40
N TRP A 51 7.71 24.64 -1.28
CA TRP A 51 8.84 24.33 -0.39
C TRP A 51 10.17 24.80 -1.00
N ILE A 52 10.22 24.85 -2.33
CA ILE A 52 11.35 25.34 -3.12
C ILE A 52 10.84 26.45 -4.04
N ASP A 53 11.47 27.62 -3.98
CA ASP A 53 11.15 28.75 -4.85
C ASP A 53 11.75 28.54 -6.26
N ALA A 54 11.13 27.65 -7.02
CA ALA A 54 11.48 27.32 -8.39
C ALA A 54 10.23 26.92 -9.17
N SER A 55 10.28 26.98 -10.51
CA SER A 55 9.16 26.43 -11.29
C SER A 55 9.22 24.89 -11.29
N PRO A 56 8.10 24.19 -11.02
CA PRO A 56 8.08 22.73 -10.86
C PRO A 56 8.75 21.95 -11.98
N CYS A 57 8.39 22.26 -13.23
CA CYS A 57 8.94 21.54 -14.38
C CYS A 57 10.38 21.96 -14.73
N ALA A 58 10.81 23.18 -14.39
CA ALA A 58 12.22 23.54 -14.57
C ALA A 58 13.11 22.80 -13.56
N LEU A 59 12.67 22.70 -12.30
CA LEU A 59 13.40 21.96 -11.28
C LEU A 59 13.47 20.45 -11.61
N ALA A 60 12.37 19.87 -12.11
CA ALA A 60 12.37 18.50 -12.63
C ALA A 60 13.37 18.33 -13.79
N ALA A 61 13.40 19.27 -14.74
CA ALA A 61 14.32 19.23 -15.87
C ALA A 61 15.79 19.32 -15.43
N GLU A 62 16.09 20.10 -14.39
CA GLU A 62 17.42 20.18 -13.80
C GLU A 62 17.86 18.82 -13.21
N VAL A 63 16.99 18.18 -12.42
CA VAL A 63 17.24 16.84 -11.86
C VAL A 63 17.48 15.81 -12.97
N VAL A 64 16.65 15.83 -14.00
CA VAL A 64 16.75 14.89 -15.13
C VAL A 64 18.04 15.10 -15.93
N THR A 65 18.41 16.36 -16.17
CA THR A 65 19.64 16.71 -16.91
C THR A 65 20.89 16.35 -16.11
N ALA A 66 20.88 16.56 -14.79
CA ALA A 66 21.97 16.16 -13.90
C ALA A 66 22.20 14.64 -13.89
N ALA A 67 21.16 13.87 -14.20
CA ALA A 67 21.21 12.42 -14.33
C ALA A 67 21.52 11.94 -15.77
N GLU A 68 21.92 12.82 -16.70
CA GLU A 68 22.20 12.50 -18.11
C GLU A 68 21.01 11.82 -18.82
N ALA A 69 19.79 12.22 -18.46
CA ALA A 69 18.55 11.75 -19.07
C ALA A 69 17.77 12.92 -19.68
N GLU A 70 16.68 12.61 -20.38
CA GLU A 70 15.81 13.59 -21.04
C GLU A 70 14.43 13.63 -20.38
N LEU A 71 13.90 14.85 -20.20
CA LEU A 71 12.56 15.04 -19.66
C LEU A 71 11.54 14.85 -20.80
N GLY A 72 10.84 13.72 -20.82
CA GLY A 72 9.84 13.41 -21.83
C GLY A 72 8.53 14.17 -21.62
N SER A 73 8.05 14.28 -20.37
CA SER A 73 6.88 15.09 -20.02
C SER A 73 6.88 15.48 -18.55
N CYS A 74 6.28 16.63 -18.25
CA CYS A 74 6.04 17.11 -16.90
C CYS A 74 4.62 17.67 -16.82
N GLU A 75 3.76 17.03 -16.06
CA GLU A 75 2.40 17.49 -15.76
C GLU A 75 2.32 17.84 -14.28
N VAL A 76 1.91 19.06 -13.96
CA VAL A 76 1.82 19.54 -12.57
C VAL A 76 0.44 20.10 -12.30
N GLU A 77 -0.15 19.68 -11.19
CA GLU A 77 -1.42 20.13 -10.66
C GLU A 77 -1.14 20.94 -9.38
N THR A 78 -1.25 22.26 -9.48
CA THR A 78 -0.88 23.19 -8.40
C THR A 78 -1.77 23.08 -7.16
N GLY A 79 -3.03 22.67 -7.32
CA GLY A 79 -3.98 22.54 -6.20
C GLY A 79 -3.66 21.39 -5.24
N SER A 80 -3.07 20.30 -5.74
CA SER A 80 -2.65 19.13 -4.96
C SER A 80 -1.13 19.01 -4.84
N ALA A 81 -0.40 20.04 -5.31
CA ALA A 81 1.04 20.01 -5.54
C ALA A 81 1.52 18.72 -6.25
N SER A 82 0.69 18.15 -7.12
CA SER A 82 0.96 16.85 -7.72
C SER A 82 1.76 16.99 -9.01
N ALA A 83 2.80 16.18 -9.19
CA ALA A 83 3.62 16.12 -10.38
C ALA A 83 3.65 14.69 -10.96
N ARG A 84 3.41 14.56 -12.27
CA ARG A 84 3.64 13.34 -13.06
C ARG A 84 4.76 13.59 -14.04
N ILE A 85 5.85 12.84 -13.88
CA ILE A 85 7.06 12.99 -14.68
C ILE A 85 7.28 11.75 -15.54
N VAL A 86 7.71 11.98 -16.76
CA VAL A 86 8.24 10.96 -17.66
C VAL A 86 9.69 11.32 -17.96
N VAL A 87 10.59 10.37 -17.73
CA VAL A 87 12.00 10.48 -18.08
C VAL A 87 12.33 9.46 -19.16
N THR A 88 13.09 9.86 -20.16
CA THR A 88 13.61 9.01 -21.23
C THR A 88 15.14 9.00 -21.20
N ALA A 89 15.75 7.87 -21.53
CA ALA A 89 17.18 7.78 -21.77
C ALA A 89 17.45 6.80 -22.90
N SER A 90 18.51 7.06 -23.67
CA SER A 90 18.96 6.17 -24.72
C SER A 90 19.81 5.03 -24.14
N SER A 91 19.55 3.81 -24.59
CA SER A 91 20.44 2.67 -24.39
C SER A 91 20.90 2.10 -25.73
N GLY A 92 21.90 1.23 -25.72
CA GLY A 92 22.38 0.53 -26.92
C GLY A 92 21.32 -0.34 -27.61
N LEU A 93 20.17 -0.58 -26.98
CA LEU A 93 19.05 -1.38 -27.51
C LEU A 93 17.77 -0.55 -27.78
N GLY A 94 17.82 0.77 -27.60
CA GLY A 94 16.68 1.66 -27.83
C GLY A 94 16.39 2.58 -26.64
N GLU A 95 15.25 3.24 -26.69
CA GLU A 95 14.83 4.17 -25.64
C GLU A 95 14.29 3.43 -24.41
N VAL A 96 14.70 3.89 -23.23
CA VAL A 96 14.20 3.45 -21.94
C VAL A 96 13.42 4.58 -21.30
N ARG A 97 12.23 4.25 -20.75
CA ARG A 97 11.32 5.24 -20.18
C ARG A 97 10.98 4.90 -18.73
N GLY A 98 11.11 5.88 -17.84
CA GLY A 98 10.67 5.85 -16.46
C GLY A 98 9.52 6.82 -16.27
N ARG A 99 8.60 6.47 -15.36
CA ARG A 99 7.47 7.33 -15.02
C ARG A 99 7.31 7.33 -13.51
N ALA A 100 7.07 8.50 -12.96
CA ALA A 100 6.86 8.66 -11.53
C ALA A 100 5.80 9.71 -11.25
N HIS A 101 5.26 9.65 -10.04
CA HIS A 101 4.25 10.57 -9.54
C HIS A 101 4.55 10.91 -8.09
N ALA A 102 4.47 12.20 -7.76
CA ALA A 102 4.58 12.72 -6.41
C ALA A 102 3.53 13.82 -6.19
N GLY A 103 3.26 14.18 -4.93
CA GLY A 103 2.37 15.28 -4.58
C GLY A 103 2.15 15.38 -3.08
N LEU A 104 1.67 16.54 -2.63
CA LEU A 104 1.23 16.69 -1.24
C LEU A 104 -0.04 15.86 -1.02
N VAL A 105 -0.07 15.14 0.10
CA VAL A 105 -1.26 14.42 0.54
C VAL A 105 -1.96 15.29 1.58
N ASP A 106 -2.54 16.40 1.15
CA ASP A 106 -3.28 17.30 2.05
C ASP A 106 -4.79 17.16 1.82
N GLY A 107 -5.45 16.46 2.75
CA GLY A 107 -6.91 16.35 2.85
C GLY A 107 -7.43 14.90 2.87
N PRO A 108 -8.60 14.62 3.49
CA PRO A 108 -9.19 13.29 3.51
C PRO A 108 -9.30 12.79 2.07
N VAL A 109 -9.00 11.52 1.86
CA VAL A 109 -9.28 10.89 0.57
C VAL A 109 -10.81 10.83 0.45
N ASP A 110 -11.40 11.88 -0.10
CA ASP A 110 -12.78 11.90 -0.60
C ASP A 110 -12.82 11.04 -1.88
N GLY A 111 -12.53 9.74 -1.71
CA GLY A 111 -13.12 8.73 -2.56
C GLY A 111 -14.61 8.64 -2.22
N PRO A 112 -15.48 8.23 -3.16
CA PRO A 112 -16.89 8.02 -2.88
C PRO A 112 -17.05 6.89 -1.86
N GLY A 113 -17.11 7.25 -0.59
CA GLY A 113 -17.29 6.38 0.56
C GLY A 113 -17.33 7.23 1.81
N SER A 114 -18.42 7.13 2.58
CA SER A 114 -18.58 7.81 3.87
C SER A 114 -17.29 7.81 4.69
N SER A 115 -16.78 8.98 5.07
CA SER A 115 -15.68 9.08 6.02
C SER A 115 -16.21 8.84 7.44
N GLY A 116 -15.61 7.91 8.18
CA GLY A 116 -15.86 7.75 9.61
C GLY A 116 -15.33 8.95 10.41
N PRO A 117 -15.92 9.27 11.58
CA PRO A 117 -15.46 10.37 12.42
C PRO A 117 -14.06 10.09 12.97
N VAL A 118 -13.17 11.08 12.83
CA VAL A 118 -11.80 11.06 13.36
C VAL A 118 -11.77 11.89 14.65
N GLY A 119 -11.26 11.31 15.74
CA GLY A 119 -11.09 12.00 17.01
C GLY A 119 -9.96 13.03 16.97
N GLU A 120 -9.90 13.91 17.98
CA GLU A 120 -8.84 14.92 18.12
C GLU A 120 -7.43 14.31 18.21
N ASN A 121 -7.33 13.05 18.65
CA ASN A 121 -6.09 12.29 18.69
C ASN A 121 -5.67 11.72 17.31
N GLY A 122 -6.40 12.04 16.24
CA GLY A 122 -6.13 11.58 14.88
C GLY A 122 -6.62 10.16 14.57
N TRP A 123 -7.22 9.48 15.55
CA TRP A 123 -7.74 8.12 15.38
C TRP A 123 -9.24 8.11 15.07
N ALA A 124 -9.63 7.32 14.08
CA ALA A 124 -11.02 7.07 13.75
C ALA A 124 -11.52 5.82 14.45
N TRP A 125 -12.78 5.84 14.86
CA TRP A 125 -13.44 4.59 15.24
C TRP A 125 -13.54 3.67 14.01
N PRO A 126 -13.19 2.37 14.08
CA PRO A 126 -12.91 1.61 12.86
C PRO A 126 -14.17 1.04 12.16
N SER A 127 -15.37 1.26 12.70
CA SER A 127 -16.64 0.84 12.09
C SER A 127 -17.69 1.96 12.05
N ASP A 128 -18.75 1.77 11.27
CA ASP A 128 -19.91 2.67 11.19
C ASP A 128 -20.77 2.74 12.47
N ARG A 129 -20.47 1.90 13.46
CA ARG A 129 -21.11 1.91 14.78
C ARG A 129 -20.06 1.97 15.87
N ARG A 130 -20.09 3.05 16.65
CA ARG A 130 -19.29 3.17 17.87
C ARG A 130 -19.85 2.23 18.96
N GLY A 131 -19.36 0.99 18.98
CA GLY A 131 -19.80 -0.04 19.91
C GLY A 131 -19.04 -1.36 19.73
N LEU A 132 -19.10 -2.22 20.74
CA LEU A 132 -18.45 -3.54 20.75
C LEU A 132 -19.52 -4.63 20.84
N THR A 133 -19.37 -5.69 20.06
CA THR A 133 -20.11 -6.95 20.23
C THR A 133 -19.37 -7.90 21.16
N GLN A 134 -18.04 -7.79 21.24
CA GLN A 134 -17.21 -8.54 22.17
C GLN A 134 -15.99 -7.71 22.61
N GLY A 135 -15.63 -7.81 23.88
CA GLY A 135 -14.41 -7.21 24.43
C GLY A 135 -13.13 -7.97 24.04
N PRO A 136 -11.99 -7.67 24.70
CA PRO A 136 -10.70 -8.27 24.39
C PRO A 136 -10.73 -9.81 24.39
N HIS A 137 -10.23 -10.41 23.31
CA HIS A 137 -10.03 -11.84 23.15
C HIS A 137 -8.89 -12.09 22.16
N GLN A 138 -8.33 -13.31 22.13
CA GLN A 138 -7.23 -13.68 21.22
C GLN A 138 -6.09 -12.63 21.25
N GLY A 139 -5.55 -12.41 22.44
CA GLY A 139 -4.75 -11.22 22.72
C GLY A 139 -5.65 -10.03 23.06
N TYR A 140 -5.49 -8.93 22.35
CA TYR A 140 -6.28 -7.70 22.53
C TYR A 140 -7.31 -7.45 21.41
N ALA A 141 -7.66 -8.48 20.63
CA ALA A 141 -8.62 -8.31 19.56
C ALA A 141 -10.00 -7.98 20.13
N ILE A 142 -10.74 -7.14 19.42
CA ILE A 142 -12.09 -6.72 19.81
C ILE A 142 -13.03 -6.93 18.64
N ASP A 143 -14.29 -7.25 18.93
CA ASP A 143 -15.30 -7.32 17.88
C ASP A 143 -16.12 -6.04 17.89
N LEU A 144 -16.03 -5.33 16.79
CA LEU A 144 -16.72 -4.06 16.57
C LEU A 144 -18.15 -4.32 16.10
N ALA A 145 -19.09 -3.59 16.69
CA ALA A 145 -20.44 -3.50 16.18
C ALA A 145 -20.45 -2.84 14.80
N VAL A 146 -21.40 -3.26 13.96
CA VAL A 146 -21.59 -2.75 12.60
C VAL A 146 -23.08 -2.54 12.34
N SER A 147 -23.41 -1.57 11.49
CA SER A 147 -24.78 -1.39 10.98
C SER A 147 -25.04 -2.27 9.76
N ASP A 148 -26.22 -2.13 9.14
CA ASP A 148 -26.54 -2.80 7.87
C ASP A 148 -25.64 -2.34 6.71
N ASP A 149 -25.11 -1.10 6.75
CA ASP A 149 -24.11 -0.63 5.78
C ASP A 149 -22.76 -1.33 5.97
N GLY A 150 -22.44 -1.68 7.23
CA GLY A 150 -21.24 -2.38 7.62
C GLY A 150 -19.96 -1.68 7.20
N ALA A 151 -19.93 -0.35 7.11
CA ALA A 151 -18.71 0.35 6.69
C ALA A 151 -17.60 0.17 7.72
N LEU A 152 -16.41 -0.16 7.21
CA LEU A 152 -15.18 -0.31 7.99
C LEU A 152 -14.18 0.75 7.55
N PHE A 153 -13.54 1.39 8.52
CA PHE A 153 -12.70 2.56 8.32
C PHE A 153 -11.26 2.28 8.76
N ALA A 154 -10.31 2.87 8.05
CA ALA A 154 -8.94 2.91 8.52
C ALA A 154 -8.89 3.66 9.86
N PRO A 155 -8.37 3.06 10.93
CA PRO A 155 -8.36 3.68 12.27
C PRO A 155 -7.38 4.85 12.35
N TYR A 156 -6.37 4.86 11.48
CA TYR A 156 -5.37 5.90 11.37
C TYR A 156 -4.87 5.96 9.93
N ALA A 157 -4.21 7.05 9.54
CA ALA A 157 -3.57 7.14 8.23
C ALA A 157 -2.53 6.01 8.05
N GLY A 158 -2.41 5.46 6.85
CA GLY A 158 -1.53 4.32 6.64
C GLY A 158 -1.49 3.80 5.21
N VAL A 159 -0.96 2.58 5.06
CA VAL A 159 -0.86 1.86 3.79
C VAL A 159 -1.47 0.49 3.96
N ILE A 160 -2.35 0.07 3.05
CA ILE A 160 -2.86 -1.30 3.00
C ILE A 160 -1.70 -2.23 2.66
N VAL A 161 -1.43 -3.22 3.52
CA VAL A 161 -0.37 -4.22 3.32
C VAL A 161 -0.92 -5.59 2.93
N ARG A 162 -2.20 -5.86 3.21
CA ARG A 162 -2.90 -7.08 2.79
C ARG A 162 -4.39 -6.80 2.60
N ALA A 163 -4.99 -7.39 1.56
CA ALA A 163 -6.42 -7.38 1.35
C ALA A 163 -6.85 -8.67 0.62
N GLY A 164 -7.83 -9.39 1.15
CA GLY A 164 -8.32 -10.65 0.57
C GLY A 164 -8.27 -11.83 1.55
N PRO A 165 -8.25 -13.07 1.07
CA PRO A 165 -8.23 -14.25 1.93
C PRO A 165 -6.94 -14.28 2.76
N ASP A 166 -7.05 -14.67 4.02
CA ASP A 166 -5.89 -14.69 4.93
C ASP A 166 -5.01 -15.93 4.79
N GLY A 167 -5.50 -16.94 4.07
CA GLY A 167 -4.81 -18.20 3.83
C GLY A 167 -4.79 -19.14 5.05
N ALA A 168 -5.51 -18.81 6.12
CA ALA A 168 -5.62 -19.66 7.29
C ALA A 168 -6.56 -20.86 7.01
N GLY A 169 -6.28 -21.97 7.69
CA GLY A 169 -7.17 -23.13 7.72
C GLY A 169 -8.41 -22.90 8.58
N ILE A 170 -9.19 -23.96 8.79
CA ILE A 170 -10.34 -23.92 9.70
C ILE A 170 -9.82 -23.83 11.14
N PRO A 171 -10.15 -22.78 11.92
CA PRO A 171 -9.76 -22.70 13.32
C PRO A 171 -10.38 -23.82 14.16
N ASP A 172 -9.70 -24.28 15.21
CA ASP A 172 -10.17 -25.37 16.09
C ASP A 172 -11.58 -25.12 16.64
N VAL A 173 -11.92 -23.88 16.95
CA VAL A 173 -13.26 -23.49 17.41
C VAL A 173 -14.34 -23.76 16.35
N CYS A 174 -14.03 -23.64 15.06
CA CYS A 174 -14.95 -23.97 13.97
C CYS A 174 -14.93 -25.46 13.61
N VAL A 175 -13.87 -26.19 13.93
CA VAL A 175 -13.89 -27.66 13.90
C VAL A 175 -14.87 -28.19 14.94
N ALA A 176 -14.85 -27.60 16.15
CA ALA A 176 -15.79 -27.93 17.22
C ALA A 176 -17.22 -27.40 16.97
N ASN A 177 -17.35 -26.29 16.24
CA ASN A 177 -18.64 -25.66 15.92
C ASN A 177 -18.80 -25.47 14.40
N PRO A 178 -19.11 -26.55 13.63
CA PRO A 178 -19.14 -26.49 12.16
C PRO A 178 -20.15 -25.48 11.59
N GLY A 179 -21.22 -25.15 12.33
CA GLY A 179 -22.23 -24.17 11.92
C GLY A 179 -21.72 -22.72 11.86
N TRP A 180 -20.57 -22.44 12.49
CA TRP A 180 -19.93 -21.11 12.50
C TRP A 180 -18.97 -20.92 11.32
N TRP A 181 -18.62 -22.00 10.61
CA TRP A 181 -17.71 -21.91 9.48
C TRP A 181 -18.44 -21.37 8.24
N ARG A 182 -17.93 -20.27 7.70
CA ARG A 182 -18.50 -19.57 6.55
C ARG A 182 -17.58 -19.58 5.32
N GLY A 183 -16.57 -20.43 5.32
CA GLY A 183 -15.51 -20.47 4.31
C GLY A 183 -14.29 -19.61 4.68
N PRO A 184 -13.31 -19.46 3.77
CA PRO A 184 -12.05 -18.77 4.05
C PRO A 184 -12.25 -17.36 4.61
N ASN A 185 -11.53 -17.01 5.68
CA ASN A 185 -11.56 -15.67 6.25
C ASN A 185 -10.96 -14.66 5.27
N HIS A 186 -11.59 -13.50 5.15
CA HIS A 186 -11.08 -12.38 4.38
C HIS A 186 -10.78 -11.21 5.32
N LEU A 187 -9.71 -10.49 5.03
CA LEU A 187 -9.28 -9.34 5.82
C LEU A 187 -8.79 -8.18 4.97
N VAL A 188 -8.70 -7.02 5.59
CA VAL A 188 -7.87 -5.90 5.15
C VAL A 188 -6.95 -5.52 6.31
N MET A 189 -5.65 -5.44 6.05
CA MET A 189 -4.61 -5.06 7.01
C MET A 189 -3.89 -3.81 6.53
N MET A 190 -3.69 -2.87 7.44
CA MET A 190 -3.04 -1.60 7.20
C MET A 190 -1.83 -1.44 8.12
N ARG A 191 -0.74 -0.89 7.59
CA ARG A 191 0.43 -0.45 8.35
C ARG A 191 0.32 1.05 8.60
N HIS A 192 0.56 1.45 9.83
CA HIS A 192 0.54 2.82 10.32
C HIS A 192 1.91 3.20 10.89
N GLU A 193 2.22 4.48 10.82
CA GLU A 193 3.32 5.10 11.57
C GLU A 193 2.70 6.13 12.52
N VAL A 194 2.87 5.90 13.82
CA VAL A 194 2.24 6.68 14.88
C VAL A 194 3.32 7.02 15.89
N ASP A 195 3.65 8.31 16.01
CA ASP A 195 4.70 8.81 16.92
C ASP A 195 6.04 8.06 16.81
N GLY A 196 6.44 7.72 15.57
CA GLY A 196 7.67 6.97 15.29
C GLY A 196 7.59 5.46 15.55
N GLN A 197 6.42 4.94 15.96
CA GLN A 197 6.15 3.52 16.11
C GLN A 197 5.39 2.96 14.91
N VAL A 198 5.70 1.72 14.54
CA VAL A 198 4.96 0.99 13.50
C VAL A 198 3.88 0.16 14.15
N LEU A 199 2.64 0.34 13.69
CA LEU A 199 1.48 -0.45 14.10
C LEU A 199 0.79 -1.04 12.88
N PHE A 200 0.12 -2.16 13.08
CA PHE A 200 -0.67 -2.84 12.07
C PHE A 200 -2.10 -2.98 12.59
N SER A 201 -3.07 -2.42 11.86
CA SER A 201 -4.47 -2.70 12.14
C SER A 201 -5.02 -3.69 11.12
N ALA A 202 -6.02 -4.49 11.51
CA ALA A 202 -6.72 -5.35 10.57
C ALA A 202 -8.19 -5.47 10.91
N HIS A 203 -9.01 -5.51 9.87
CA HIS A 203 -10.40 -5.97 9.92
C HIS A 203 -10.48 -7.36 9.34
N SER A 204 -10.98 -8.32 10.12
CA SER A 204 -11.32 -9.67 9.65
C SER A 204 -12.83 -9.82 9.46
N HIS A 205 -13.24 -10.99 8.93
CA HIS A 205 -14.63 -11.30 8.57
C HIS A 205 -15.21 -10.38 7.49
N ILE A 206 -14.38 -9.66 6.72
CA ILE A 206 -14.88 -8.68 5.73
C ILE A 206 -15.60 -9.38 4.56
N ALA A 207 -16.51 -8.66 3.90
CA ALA A 207 -17.17 -9.15 2.70
C ALA A 207 -16.15 -9.32 1.56
N PRO A 208 -16.13 -10.46 0.84
CA PRO A 208 -15.17 -10.71 -0.23
C PRO A 208 -15.17 -9.61 -1.30
N GLY A 209 -13.96 -9.18 -1.66
CA GLY A 209 -13.74 -8.13 -2.67
C GLY A 209 -14.20 -6.72 -2.28
N SER A 210 -14.68 -6.49 -1.04
CA SER A 210 -15.20 -5.18 -0.63
C SER A 210 -14.15 -4.07 -0.71
N THR A 211 -12.92 -4.32 -0.26
CA THR A 211 -11.78 -3.40 -0.41
C THR A 211 -11.49 -3.09 -1.88
N GLY A 212 -11.48 -4.11 -2.74
CA GLY A 212 -11.22 -3.93 -4.18
C GLY A 212 -12.30 -3.11 -4.90
N ARG A 213 -13.57 -3.24 -4.49
CA ARG A 213 -14.68 -2.42 -5.02
C ARG A 213 -14.53 -0.93 -4.70
N LEU A 214 -13.73 -0.59 -3.68
CA LEU A 214 -13.36 0.79 -3.34
C LEU A 214 -12.12 1.28 -4.12
N GLY A 215 -11.59 0.50 -5.07
CA GLY A 215 -10.35 0.80 -5.79
C GLY A 215 -9.08 0.60 -4.97
N LEU A 216 -9.20 0.02 -3.76
CA LEU A 216 -8.11 -0.17 -2.82
C LEU A 216 -7.45 -1.54 -2.98
N ARG A 217 -6.13 -1.58 -2.77
CA ARG A 217 -5.28 -2.78 -2.93
C ARG A 217 -4.04 -2.67 -2.04
N PRO A 218 -3.27 -3.75 -1.83
CA PRO A 218 -1.96 -3.63 -1.20
C PRO A 218 -1.10 -2.54 -1.88
N GLY A 219 -0.50 -1.65 -1.09
CA GLY A 219 0.20 -0.45 -1.53
C GLY A 219 -0.66 0.82 -1.59
N SER A 220 -1.99 0.72 -1.52
CA SER A 220 -2.87 1.89 -1.41
C SER A 220 -2.63 2.62 -0.10
N ARG A 221 -2.44 3.95 -0.18
CA ARG A 221 -2.49 4.84 0.98
C ARG A 221 -3.93 5.08 1.38
N VAL A 222 -4.17 5.20 2.68
CA VAL A 222 -5.48 5.50 3.26
C VAL A 222 -5.36 6.57 4.34
N ALA A 223 -6.37 7.44 4.44
CA ALA A 223 -6.50 8.41 5.53
C ALA A 223 -7.25 7.81 6.73
N ALA A 224 -7.04 8.37 7.92
CA ALA A 224 -7.89 8.03 9.07
C ALA A 224 -9.36 8.30 8.75
N GLY A 225 -10.26 7.37 9.10
CA GLY A 225 -11.68 7.46 8.80
C GLY A 225 -12.06 7.09 7.37
N GLN A 226 -11.11 6.86 6.47
CA GLN A 226 -11.43 6.43 5.10
C GLN A 226 -12.01 5.02 5.10
N ARG A 227 -13.09 4.80 4.34
CA ARG A 227 -13.67 3.46 4.15
C ARG A 227 -12.67 2.54 3.45
N VAL A 228 -12.41 1.37 4.04
CA VAL A 228 -11.45 0.37 3.55
C VAL A 228 -12.08 -0.99 3.24
N GLY A 229 -13.33 -1.19 3.64
CA GLY A 229 -14.06 -2.42 3.37
C GLY A 229 -15.49 -2.36 3.86
N THR A 230 -16.19 -3.47 3.68
CA THR A 230 -17.50 -3.71 4.27
C THR A 230 -17.40 -4.94 5.15
N ALA A 231 -17.96 -4.88 6.35
CA ALA A 231 -18.14 -6.04 7.22
C ALA A 231 -18.89 -7.14 6.47
N GLY A 232 -18.59 -8.39 6.81
CA GLY A 232 -19.18 -9.54 6.19
C GLY A 232 -19.34 -10.66 7.19
N MET A 233 -19.29 -11.88 6.67
CA MET A 233 -19.48 -13.10 7.43
C MET A 233 -18.44 -14.15 7.02
N THR A 234 -17.24 -13.76 6.59
CA THR A 234 -16.21 -14.74 6.16
C THR A 234 -15.52 -15.38 7.36
N GLY A 235 -14.93 -16.57 7.24
CA GLY A 235 -14.19 -17.20 8.33
C GLY A 235 -15.09 -17.90 9.37
N CYS A 236 -14.62 -17.91 10.62
CA CYS A 236 -15.31 -18.50 11.75
C CYS A 236 -16.10 -17.43 12.52
N THR A 237 -17.40 -17.32 12.29
CA THR A 237 -18.24 -16.26 12.88
C THR A 237 -19.71 -16.66 12.99
N GLU A 238 -20.35 -16.23 14.09
CA GLU A 238 -21.76 -16.48 14.37
C GLU A 238 -22.69 -15.39 13.81
N GLY A 239 -22.21 -14.14 13.75
CA GLY A 239 -23.02 -12.99 13.36
C GLY A 239 -22.20 -11.81 12.82
N PRO A 240 -22.85 -10.83 12.16
CA PRO A 240 -22.16 -9.71 11.54
C PRO A 240 -21.42 -8.84 12.58
N HIS A 241 -20.11 -8.72 12.40
CA HIS A 241 -19.24 -7.82 13.16
C HIS A 241 -17.93 -7.62 12.36
N SER A 242 -17.04 -6.77 12.85
CA SER A 242 -15.65 -6.77 12.41
C SER A 242 -14.74 -7.16 13.55
N HIS A 243 -14.05 -8.29 13.40
CA HIS A 243 -12.97 -8.67 14.30
C HIS A 243 -11.77 -7.79 14.00
N PHE A 244 -11.45 -6.90 14.95
CA PHE A 244 -10.47 -5.84 14.79
C PHE A 244 -9.26 -6.06 15.68
N THR A 245 -8.08 -5.93 15.08
CA THR A 245 -6.80 -6.08 15.78
C THR A 245 -5.91 -4.89 15.60
N LEU A 246 -5.11 -4.59 16.61
CA LEU A 246 -3.95 -3.70 16.51
C LEU A 246 -2.70 -4.46 16.99
N SER A 247 -1.62 -4.46 16.21
CA SER A 247 -0.41 -5.25 16.48
C SER A 247 0.86 -4.47 16.15
N ARG A 248 1.99 -4.76 16.81
CA ARG A 248 3.31 -4.21 16.45
C ARG A 248 3.97 -4.93 15.28
N THR A 249 3.46 -6.10 14.93
CA THR A 249 3.92 -6.92 13.80
C THR A 249 2.77 -7.21 12.83
N PRO A 250 3.02 -7.67 11.59
CA PRO A 250 1.99 -7.87 10.56
C PRO A 250 1.13 -9.13 10.81
N GLN A 251 0.43 -9.19 11.93
CA GLN A 251 -0.41 -10.31 12.36
C GLN A 251 -1.75 -9.85 12.91
N HIS A 252 -2.79 -10.66 12.64
CA HIS A 252 -4.18 -10.40 12.98
C HIS A 252 -4.83 -11.49 13.85
N SER A 253 -4.16 -12.63 14.07
CA SER A 253 -4.77 -13.77 14.77
C SER A 253 -4.64 -13.70 16.30
N VAL A 254 -3.57 -13.07 16.83
CA VAL A 254 -3.35 -12.92 18.27
C VAL A 254 -2.73 -11.56 18.58
N SER A 255 -3.53 -10.51 18.67
CA SER A 255 -3.02 -9.12 18.72
C SER A 255 -2.30 -8.76 20.03
N ASP A 256 -1.26 -7.91 19.95
CA ASP A 256 -0.38 -7.58 21.08
C ASP A 256 -0.47 -6.11 21.55
N VAL A 257 -1.38 -5.33 20.97
CA VAL A 257 -1.66 -3.93 21.36
C VAL A 257 -3.14 -3.76 21.64
N ASP A 258 -3.48 -3.17 22.79
CA ASP A 258 -4.85 -2.81 23.14
C ASP A 258 -5.38 -1.69 22.23
N PRO A 259 -6.35 -1.97 21.32
CA PRO A 259 -6.90 -0.94 20.45
C PRO A 259 -7.57 0.21 21.19
N LEU A 260 -8.17 -0.07 22.36
CA LEU A 260 -8.93 0.94 23.11
C LEU A 260 -8.03 2.01 23.73
N SER A 261 -6.72 1.76 23.84
CA SER A 261 -5.74 2.78 24.23
C SER A 261 -5.57 3.89 23.19
N TYR A 262 -5.91 3.63 21.93
CA TYR A 262 -5.87 4.58 20.82
C TYR A 262 -7.27 5.06 20.41
N LEU A 263 -8.24 4.14 20.35
CA LEU A 263 -9.60 4.44 19.88
C LEU A 263 -10.48 5.12 20.95
N GLY A 264 -10.09 5.02 22.22
CA GLY A 264 -10.95 5.30 23.36
C GLY A 264 -12.04 4.23 23.54
N ARG A 265 -12.76 4.30 24.66
CA ARG A 265 -13.91 3.41 24.90
C ARG A 265 -15.17 3.94 24.20
N PRO A 266 -16.03 3.05 23.67
CA PRO A 266 -17.27 3.42 22.99
C PRO A 266 -18.23 4.20 23.89
#